data_AF-A0A3M1JK82-F1
#
_entry.id   AF-A0A3M1JK82-F1
#
_cell.length_a   1.000
_cell.length_b   1.000
_cell.length_c   1.000
_cell.angle_alpha   90.00
_cell.angle_beta   90.00
_cell.angle_gamma   90.00
#
_symmetry.space_group_name_H-M   'P 1'
#
loop_
_entity.id
_entity.type
_entity.pdbx_description
1 polymer ?
#
loop_
_entity_poly.entity_id
_entity_poly.type
_entity_poly.pdbx_seq_one_letter_code
_entity_poly.pdbx_strand_id
1 'polypeptide(L)'
;MKKVELSISGMHCASCATLITRALKKTEGVRDANVNYATAKATVLLEDESVDENKLIEVVRNKGYDASLAEKHRNLEMEQRKEIQNFKFRFFTSVAFAIPTFILGMVFMWIGIEVPYQDYILWALATPVQFFVGWPFYKGTWTALKNKSANMDSLIAIGT
;
A
#
# COMPACT_ATOMS: atom_id res chain seq x y z
N MET A 1 29.68 16.44 9.91
CA MET A 1 28.46 17.27 9.72
C MET A 1 27.43 16.44 8.98
N LYS A 2 26.30 16.14 9.62
CA LYS A 2 25.27 15.25 9.08
C LYS A 2 24.05 16.05 8.67
N LYS A 3 23.50 15.77 7.49
CA LYS A 3 22.25 16.35 7.00
C LYS A 3 21.11 15.36 7.23
N VAL A 4 20.08 15.78 7.96
CA VAL A 4 18.87 14.99 8.22
C VAL A 4 17.68 15.68 7.55
N GLU A 5 16.86 14.88 6.86
CA GLU A 5 15.62 15.37 6.25
C GLU A 5 14.42 14.78 6.98
N LEU A 6 13.50 15.65 7.42
CA LEU A 6 12.24 15.27 8.05
C LEU A 6 11.07 15.60 7.11
N SER A 7 10.11 14.70 7.00
CA SER A 7 8.79 14.95 6.44
C SER A 7 7.87 15.42 7.57
N ILE A 8 7.17 16.55 7.36
CA ILE A 8 6.30 17.17 8.37
C ILE A 8 4.86 17.19 7.86
N SER A 9 3.90 16.85 8.73
CA SER A 9 2.47 16.87 8.43
C SER A 9 1.72 17.88 9.31
N GLY A 10 0.64 18.44 8.78
CA GLY A 10 -0.21 19.41 9.49
C GLY A 10 0.24 20.87 9.38
N MET A 11 1.26 21.19 8.57
CA MET A 11 1.57 22.59 8.24
C MET A 11 0.54 23.13 7.25
N HIS A 12 0.09 24.37 7.46
CA HIS A 12 -0.92 25.03 6.60
C HIS A 12 -0.46 26.38 6.03
N CYS A 13 0.67 26.92 6.46
CA CYS A 13 1.20 28.18 5.94
C CYS A 13 2.70 28.37 6.23
N ALA A 14 3.29 29.42 5.64
CA ALA A 14 4.70 29.78 5.81
C ALA A 14 5.06 30.18 7.26
N SER A 15 4.10 30.67 8.06
CA SER A 15 4.36 30.99 9.47
C SER A 15 4.55 29.73 10.31
N CYS A 16 3.83 28.63 10.02
CA CYS A 16 4.09 27.30 10.61
C CYS A 16 5.53 26.85 10.37
N ALA A 17 6.00 26.95 9.12
CA ALA A 17 7.38 26.59 8.76
C ALA A 17 8.41 27.45 9.52
N THR A 18 8.14 28.74 9.69
CA THR A 18 9.02 29.66 10.45
C THR A 18 9.09 29.28 11.93
N LEU A 19 7.95 28.92 12.54
CA LEU A 19 7.87 28.49 13.93
C LEU A 19 8.66 27.20 14.15
N ILE A 20 8.48 26.20 13.30
CA ILE A 20 9.19 24.92 13.39
C ILE A 20 10.69 25.12 13.14
N THR A 21 11.06 25.94 12.15
CA THR A 21 12.48 26.29 11.89
C THR A 21 13.15 26.87 13.13
N ARG A 22 12.48 27.84 13.80
CA ARG A 22 13.01 28.44 15.03
C ARG A 22 13.11 27.44 16.18
N ALA A 23 12.19 26.49 16.28
CA ALA A 23 12.24 25.44 17.31
C ALA A 23 13.41 24.47 17.07
N LEU A 24 13.59 24.02 15.82
CA LEU A 24 14.69 23.13 15.44
C LEU A 24 16.06 23.80 15.63
N LYS A 25 16.21 25.07 15.26
CA LYS A 25 17.47 25.82 15.48
C LYS A 25 17.85 25.99 16.96
N LYS A 26 16.88 25.90 17.88
CA LYS A 26 17.12 26.00 19.33
C LYS A 26 17.46 24.65 19.97
N THR A 27 17.39 23.56 19.20
CA THR A 27 17.66 22.22 19.70
C THR A 27 19.17 22.02 19.79
N GLU A 28 19.64 21.45 20.90
CA GLU A 28 21.07 21.17 21.11
C GLU A 28 21.63 20.26 20.00
N GLY A 29 22.82 20.58 19.49
CA GLY A 29 23.48 19.84 18.41
C GLY A 29 22.99 20.17 17.00
N VAL A 30 22.03 21.09 16.84
CA VAL A 30 21.60 21.61 15.53
C VAL A 30 22.40 22.86 15.17
N ARG A 31 23.19 22.77 14.09
CA ARG A 31 23.92 23.93 13.54
C ARG A 31 23.01 24.86 12.75
N ASP A 32 22.16 24.27 11.91
CA ASP A 32 21.19 25.01 11.11
C ASP A 32 19.97 24.16 10.81
N ALA A 33 18.84 24.82 10.58
CA ALA A 33 17.61 24.16 10.17
C ALA A 33 16.83 25.05 9.21
N ASN A 34 16.19 24.45 8.23
CA ASN A 34 15.31 25.14 7.29
C ASN A 34 14.09 24.27 7.01
N VAL A 35 12.89 24.83 7.19
CA VAL A 35 11.63 24.16 6.91
C VAL A 35 10.97 24.84 5.72
N ASN A 36 10.59 24.03 4.74
CA ASN A 36 9.86 24.48 3.57
C ASN A 36 8.41 23.98 3.64
N TYR A 37 7.49 24.94 3.77
CA TYR A 37 6.05 24.66 3.80
C TYR A 37 5.57 24.00 2.49
N ALA A 38 6.02 24.50 1.33
CA ALA A 38 5.54 24.04 0.03
C ALA A 38 5.90 22.58 -0.25
N THR A 39 7.05 22.12 0.26
CA THR A 39 7.49 20.72 0.10
C THR A 39 7.19 19.85 1.32
N ALA A 40 6.60 20.42 2.38
CA ALA A 40 6.35 19.75 3.65
C ALA A 40 7.60 19.06 4.25
N LYS A 41 8.78 19.64 4.05
CA LYS A 41 10.07 19.06 4.46
C LYS A 41 10.89 20.01 5.33
N ALA A 42 11.59 19.46 6.31
CA ALA A 42 12.64 20.15 7.04
C ALA A 42 14.01 19.54 6.72
N THR A 43 14.97 20.40 6.45
CA THR A 43 16.38 20.05 6.36
C THR A 43 17.08 20.54 7.62
N VAL A 44 17.72 19.64 8.35
CA VAL A 44 18.44 19.93 9.58
C VAL A 44 19.90 19.55 9.40
N LEU A 45 20.81 20.49 9.70
CA LEU A 45 22.25 20.29 9.72
C LEU A 45 22.71 20.11 11.17
N LEU A 46 23.25 18.94 11.47
CA LEU A 46 23.74 18.58 12.80
C LEU A 46 25.23 18.83 12.92
N GLU A 47 25.65 19.30 14.11
CA GLU A 47 27.06 19.50 14.45
C GLU A 47 27.80 18.17 14.58
N ASP A 48 27.16 17.16 15.19
CA ASP A 48 27.69 15.83 15.42
C ASP A 48 26.74 14.74 14.90
N GLU A 49 27.28 13.58 14.50
CA GLU A 49 26.52 12.40 14.06
C GLU A 49 25.80 11.68 15.21
N SER A 50 26.22 11.94 16.44
CA SER A 50 25.66 11.35 17.67
C SER A 50 24.31 11.94 18.10
N VAL A 51 23.87 13.04 17.48
CA VAL A 51 22.59 13.69 17.83
C VAL A 51 21.43 12.79 17.43
N ASP A 52 20.59 12.45 18.40
CA ASP A 52 19.42 11.60 18.21
C ASP A 52 18.35 12.29 17.34
N GLU A 53 18.11 11.70 16.17
CA GLU A 53 17.12 12.18 15.21
C GLU A 53 15.69 12.15 15.77
N ASN A 54 15.41 11.27 16.75
CA ASN A 54 14.09 11.20 17.39
C ASN A 54 13.78 12.45 18.21
N LYS A 55 14.79 13.10 18.80
CA LYS A 55 14.62 14.38 19.50
C LYS A 55 14.13 15.48 18.55
N LEU A 56 14.60 15.48 17.31
CA LEU A 56 14.14 16.44 16.29
C LEU A 56 12.65 16.23 15.98
N ILE A 57 12.21 14.98 15.86
CA ILE A 57 10.80 14.62 15.65
C ILE A 57 9.95 15.09 16.83
N GLU A 58 10.42 14.87 18.05
CA GLU A 58 9.72 15.27 19.27
C GLU A 58 9.58 16.79 19.38
N VAL A 59 10.62 17.55 19.01
CA VAL A 59 10.56 19.02 18.95
C VAL A 59 9.46 19.50 18.00
N VAL A 60 9.30 18.86 16.84
CA VAL A 60 8.22 19.20 15.90
C VAL A 60 6.84 18.82 16.47
N ARG A 61 6.73 17.64 17.11
CA ARG A 61 5.50 17.18 17.79
C ARG A 61 5.07 18.10 18.92
N ASN A 62 6.01 18.59 19.71
CA ASN A 62 5.74 19.57 20.78
C ASN A 62 5.24 20.92 20.27
N LYS A 63 5.35 21.19 18.96
CA LYS A 63 4.74 22.36 18.30
C LYS A 63 3.38 22.07 17.68
N GLY A 64 2.85 20.84 17.84
CA GLY A 64 1.53 20.43 17.34
C GLY A 64 1.53 19.90 15.91
N TYR A 65 2.69 19.51 15.37
CA TYR A 65 2.82 18.97 14.02
C TYR A 65 3.38 17.56 14.06
N ASP A 66 3.01 16.69 13.12
CA ASP A 66 3.64 15.37 13.05
C ASP A 66 4.90 15.42 12.20
N ALA A 67 5.88 14.56 12.51
CA ALA A 67 7.14 14.50 11.80
C ALA A 67 7.68 13.07 11.74
N SER A 68 8.36 12.74 10.65
CA SER A 68 9.07 11.47 10.48
C SER A 68 10.30 11.67 9.62
N LEU A 69 11.26 10.74 9.67
CA LEU A 69 12.40 10.75 8.77
C LEU A 69 11.94 10.63 7.32
N ALA A 70 12.41 11.51 6.45
CA ALA A 70 12.00 11.55 5.05
C ALA A 70 12.35 10.27 4.29
N GLU A 71 13.41 9.56 4.68
CA GLU A 71 13.74 8.24 4.13
C GLU A 71 12.73 7.17 4.58
N LYS A 72 12.43 7.10 5.88
CA LYS A 72 11.44 6.16 6.43
C LYS A 72 10.05 6.39 5.82
N HIS A 73 9.62 7.63 5.68
CA HIS A 73 8.34 7.98 5.06
C HIS A 73 8.28 7.56 3.58
N ARG A 74 9.36 7.81 2.81
CA ARG A 74 9.46 7.37 1.40
C ARG A 74 9.40 5.85 1.27
N ASN A 75 10.07 5.11 2.16
CA ASN A 75 10.07 3.65 2.13
C ASN A 75 8.67 3.09 2.40
N LEU A 76 7.95 3.63 3.39
CA LEU A 76 6.57 3.23 3.69
C LEU A 76 5.62 3.49 2.51
N GLU A 77 5.71 4.67 1.89
CA GLU A 77 4.90 5.01 0.70
C GLU A 77 5.21 4.08 -0.49
N MET A 78 6.49 3.73 -0.69
CA MET A 78 6.89 2.79 -1.73
C MET A 78 6.36 1.38 -1.49
N GLU A 79 6.43 0.88 -0.25
CA GLU A 79 5.87 -0.42 0.12
C GLU A 79 4.36 -0.46 -0.10
N GLN A 80 3.63 0.55 0.39
CA GLN A 80 2.19 0.66 0.17
C GLN A 80 1.82 0.72 -1.32
N ARG A 81 2.57 1.47 -2.13
CA ARG A 81 2.36 1.53 -3.59
C ARG A 81 2.59 0.17 -4.25
N LYS A 82 3.61 -0.57 -3.83
CA LYS A 82 3.89 -1.93 -4.33
C LYS A 82 2.75 -2.89 -3.98
N GLU A 83 2.23 -2.84 -2.75
CA GLU A 83 1.07 -3.63 -2.36
C GLU A 83 -0.15 -3.29 -3.23
N ILE A 84 -0.48 -2.01 -3.36
CA ILE A 84 -1.61 -1.55 -4.19
C ILE A 84 -1.45 -2.00 -5.65
N GLN A 85 -0.24 -1.91 -6.22
CA GLN A 85 0.01 -2.36 -7.59
C GLN A 85 -0.18 -3.87 -7.73
N ASN A 86 0.28 -4.65 -6.76
CA ASN A 86 0.09 -6.10 -6.78
C ASN A 86 -1.40 -6.48 -6.67
N PHE A 87 -2.16 -5.78 -5.82
CA PHE A 87 -3.62 -5.93 -5.75
C PHE A 87 -4.29 -5.55 -7.08
N LYS A 88 -3.90 -4.44 -7.70
CA LYS A 88 -4.41 -4.04 -9.01
C LYS A 88 -4.09 -5.08 -10.08
N PHE A 89 -2.86 -5.59 -10.13
CA PHE A 89 -2.48 -6.62 -11.09
C PHE A 89 -3.32 -7.89 -10.92
N ARG A 90 -3.51 -8.37 -9.68
CA ARG A 90 -4.39 -9.51 -9.37
C ARG A 90 -5.85 -9.23 -9.73
N PHE A 91 -6.34 -8.03 -9.48
CA PHE A 91 -7.69 -7.63 -9.84
C PHE A 91 -7.89 -7.63 -11.37
N PHE A 92 -6.99 -6.96 -12.11
CA PHE A 92 -7.09 -6.88 -13.56
C PHE A 92 -6.93 -8.24 -14.25
N THR A 93 -5.99 -9.07 -13.78
CA THR A 93 -5.86 -10.45 -14.27
C THR A 93 -7.12 -11.25 -14.01
N SER A 94 -7.73 -11.13 -12.83
CA SER A 94 -9.00 -11.81 -12.52
C SER A 94 -10.14 -11.35 -13.45
N VAL A 95 -10.29 -10.04 -13.63
CA VAL A 95 -11.34 -9.46 -14.49
C VAL A 95 -11.15 -9.88 -15.96
N ALA A 96 -9.91 -9.90 -16.45
CA ALA A 96 -9.60 -10.23 -17.84
C ALA A 96 -10.03 -11.66 -18.23
N PHE A 97 -9.98 -12.62 -17.30
CA PHE A 97 -10.43 -13.99 -17.55
C PHE A 97 -11.90 -14.25 -17.13
N ALA A 98 -12.37 -13.57 -16.07
CA ALA A 98 -13.75 -13.73 -15.60
C ALA A 98 -14.78 -13.17 -16.60
N ILE A 99 -14.50 -12.03 -17.23
CA ILE A 99 -15.43 -11.40 -18.19
C ILE A 99 -15.70 -12.31 -19.40
N PRO A 100 -14.68 -12.83 -20.13
CA PRO A 100 -14.92 -13.75 -21.25
C PRO A 100 -15.67 -15.01 -20.81
N THR A 101 -15.33 -15.59 -19.66
CA THR A 101 -16.00 -16.79 -19.13
C THR A 101 -17.48 -16.51 -18.85
N PHE A 102 -17.80 -15.36 -18.23
CA PHE A 102 -19.17 -14.94 -17.97
C PHE A 102 -19.97 -14.67 -19.26
N ILE A 103 -19.35 -14.01 -20.24
CA ILE A 103 -20.01 -13.72 -21.53
C ILE A 103 -20.32 -15.01 -22.28
N LEU A 104 -19.34 -15.92 -22.40
CA LEU A 104 -19.54 -17.19 -23.10
C LEU A 104 -20.55 -18.08 -22.37
N GLY A 105 -20.45 -18.19 -21.03
CA GLY A 105 -21.29 -19.09 -20.24
C GLY A 105 -22.71 -18.60 -20.03
N MET A 106 -22.92 -17.30 -19.82
CA MET A 106 -24.26 -16.75 -19.54
C MET A 106 -24.85 -15.93 -20.69
N VAL A 107 -24.07 -15.03 -21.31
CA VAL A 107 -24.63 -14.06 -22.28
C VAL A 107 -24.91 -14.71 -23.64
N PHE A 108 -23.97 -15.50 -24.17
CA PHE A 108 -24.14 -16.15 -25.48
C PHE A 108 -25.22 -17.22 -25.45
N MET A 109 -25.29 -17.98 -24.36
CA MET A 109 -26.37 -18.93 -24.14
C MET A 109 -27.74 -18.22 -24.07
N TRP A 110 -27.83 -17.06 -23.41
CA TRP A 110 -29.08 -16.30 -23.31
C TRP A 110 -29.56 -15.69 -24.64
N ILE A 111 -28.62 -15.24 -25.49
CA ILE A 111 -28.91 -14.67 -26.82
C ILE A 111 -29.13 -15.78 -27.88
N GLY A 112 -28.89 -17.05 -27.54
CA GLY A 112 -29.09 -18.19 -28.44
C GLY A 112 -28.00 -18.34 -29.51
N ILE A 113 -26.80 -17.85 -29.23
CA ILE A 113 -25.64 -17.99 -30.13
C ILE A 113 -24.95 -19.31 -29.81
N GLU A 114 -24.97 -20.26 -30.76
CA GLU A 114 -24.26 -21.52 -30.64
C GLU A 114 -22.79 -21.35 -31.06
N VAL A 115 -21.87 -21.54 -30.12
CA VAL A 115 -20.44 -21.53 -30.39
C VAL A 115 -19.94 -22.98 -30.49
N PRO A 116 -19.29 -23.39 -31.58
CA PRO A 116 -18.73 -24.74 -31.66
C PRO A 116 -17.64 -24.93 -30.61
N TYR A 117 -17.62 -26.11 -29.97
CA TYR A 117 -16.66 -26.48 -28.91
C TYR A 117 -16.68 -25.57 -27.67
N GLN A 118 -17.81 -24.93 -27.37
CA GLN A 118 -17.97 -24.03 -26.23
C GLN A 118 -17.49 -24.63 -24.90
N ASP A 119 -17.79 -25.90 -24.63
CA ASP A 119 -17.40 -26.57 -23.38
C ASP A 119 -15.88 -26.64 -23.21
N TYR A 120 -15.15 -26.93 -24.29
CA TYR A 120 -13.69 -26.97 -24.26
C TYR A 120 -13.07 -25.58 -24.09
N ILE A 121 -13.67 -24.56 -24.71
CA ILE A 121 -13.24 -23.16 -24.58
C ILE A 121 -13.47 -22.67 -23.15
N LEU A 122 -14.64 -22.95 -22.58
CA LEU A 122 -14.97 -22.61 -21.20
C LEU A 122 -14.05 -23.32 -20.21
N TRP A 123 -13.80 -24.62 -20.43
CA TRP A 123 -12.87 -25.37 -19.60
C TRP A 123 -11.45 -24.77 -19.63
N ALA A 124 -10.97 -24.39 -20.83
CA ALA A 124 -9.66 -23.76 -21.00
C ALA A 124 -9.56 -22.37 -20.33
N LEU A 125 -10.64 -21.57 -20.36
CA LEU A 125 -10.68 -20.24 -19.73
C LEU A 125 -10.92 -20.30 -18.21
N ALA A 126 -11.73 -21.25 -17.76
CA ALA A 126 -12.06 -21.42 -16.34
C ALA A 126 -10.88 -21.98 -15.55
N THR A 127 -10.06 -22.85 -16.15
CA THR A 127 -8.93 -23.50 -15.46
C THR A 127 -7.93 -22.50 -14.86
N PRO A 128 -7.40 -21.50 -15.59
CA PRO A 128 -6.56 -20.46 -15.00
C PRO A 128 -7.25 -19.67 -13.90
N VAL A 129 -8.53 -19.34 -14.04
CA VAL A 129 -9.28 -18.61 -13.02
C VAL A 129 -9.41 -19.45 -11.74
N GLN A 130 -9.83 -20.71 -11.87
CA GLN A 130 -10.03 -21.62 -10.75
C GLN A 130 -8.73 -21.87 -9.99
N PHE A 131 -7.61 -22.11 -10.69
CA PHE A 131 -6.36 -22.50 -10.04
C PHE A 131 -5.41 -21.34 -9.72
N PHE A 132 -5.34 -20.26 -10.51
CA PHE A 132 -4.47 -19.12 -10.20
C PHE A 132 -5.17 -18.08 -9.31
N VAL A 133 -6.38 -17.65 -9.68
CA VAL A 133 -7.14 -16.66 -8.91
C VAL A 133 -7.74 -17.33 -7.66
N GLY A 134 -8.20 -18.58 -7.78
CA GLY A 134 -8.80 -19.34 -6.69
C GLY A 134 -7.83 -19.88 -5.64
N TRP A 135 -6.52 -19.95 -5.93
CA TRP A 135 -5.50 -20.52 -5.02
C TRP A 135 -5.56 -20.04 -3.55
N PRO A 136 -5.77 -18.74 -3.26
CA PRO A 136 -5.85 -18.26 -1.89
C PRO A 136 -6.98 -18.91 -1.09
N PHE A 137 -8.12 -19.20 -1.71
CA PHE A 137 -9.27 -19.84 -1.07
C PHE A 137 -8.98 -21.30 -0.72
N TYR A 138 -8.28 -22.04 -1.59
CA TYR A 138 -7.83 -23.40 -1.27
C TYR A 138 -6.85 -23.42 -0.09
N LYS A 139 -5.92 -22.46 -0.03
CA LYS A 139 -4.99 -22.31 1.10
C LYS A 139 -5.72 -21.95 2.40
N GLY A 140 -6.72 -21.06 2.32
CA GLY A 140 -7.59 -20.70 3.44
C GLY A 140 -8.37 -21.91 3.96
N THR A 141 -8.97 -22.68 3.06
CA THR A 141 -9.69 -23.93 3.36
C THR A 141 -8.79 -24.96 4.02
N TRP A 142 -7.58 -25.17 3.50
CA TRP A 142 -6.62 -26.10 4.10
C TRP A 142 -6.25 -25.72 5.54
N THR A 143 -6.11 -24.43 5.79
CA THR A 143 -5.84 -23.90 7.14
C THR A 143 -7.06 -24.07 8.05
N ALA A 144 -8.26 -23.80 7.55
CA ALA A 144 -9.51 -23.98 8.28
C ALA A 144 -9.75 -25.45 8.64
N LEU A 145 -9.48 -26.37 7.71
CA LEU A 145 -9.59 -27.81 7.90
C LEU A 145 -8.63 -28.32 8.99
N LYS A 146 -7.37 -27.86 8.97
CA LYS A 146 -6.39 -28.17 10.04
C LYS A 146 -6.87 -27.72 11.41
N ASN A 147 -7.55 -26.59 11.47
CA ASN A 147 -8.09 -26.01 12.70
C ASN A 147 -9.49 -26.54 13.06
N LYS A 148 -10.02 -27.53 12.32
CA LYS A 148 -11.36 -28.11 12.49
C LYS A 148 -12.49 -27.06 12.50
N SER A 149 -12.31 -25.99 11.73
CA SER A 149 -13.25 -24.88 11.61
C SER A 149 -13.73 -24.76 10.16
N ALA A 150 -14.95 -24.24 9.95
CA ALA A 150 -15.47 -23.89 8.63
C ALA A 150 -15.52 -22.36 8.47
N ASN A 151 -15.01 -21.84 7.36
CA ASN A 151 -14.99 -20.41 7.04
C ASN A 151 -15.50 -20.14 5.62
N MET A 152 -15.56 -18.86 5.21
CA MET A 152 -16.02 -18.46 3.88
C MET A 152 -15.22 -19.15 2.75
N ASP A 153 -13.91 -19.29 2.92
CA ASP A 153 -13.05 -19.95 1.93
C ASP A 153 -13.43 -21.42 1.72
N SER A 154 -13.84 -22.10 2.80
CA SER A 154 -14.25 -23.51 2.77
C SER A 154 -15.51 -23.72 1.94
N LEU A 155 -16.47 -22.79 2.01
CA LEU A 155 -17.68 -22.82 1.19
C LEU A 155 -17.35 -22.66 -0.30
N ILE A 156 -16.43 -21.74 -0.62
CA ILE A 156 -15.99 -21.49 -1.99
C ILE A 156 -15.29 -22.74 -2.55
N ALA A 157 -14.33 -23.32 -1.81
CA ALA A 157 -13.57 -24.47 -2.27
C ALA A 157 -14.41 -25.76 -2.44
N ILE A 158 -15.54 -25.87 -1.74
CA ILE A 158 -16.48 -27.00 -1.93
C ILE A 158 -17.41 -26.75 -3.13
N GLY A 159 -17.70 -25.48 -3.45
CA GLY A 159 -18.64 -25.08 -4.50
C GLY A 159 -18.03 -24.86 -5.89
N THR A 160 -16.71 -24.69 -6.01
CA THR A 160 -15.96 -24.51 -7.27
C THR A 160 -15.39 -25.82 -7.81
#